data_AF-A0A960WAV9-F1
#
_entry.id   AF-A0A960WAV9-F1
#
_cell.length_a   1.000
_cell.length_b   1.000
_cell.length_c   1.000
_cell.angle_alpha   90.00
_cell.angle_beta   90.00
_cell.angle_gamma   90.00
#
_symmetry.space_group_name_H-M   'P 1'
#
loop_
_entity.id
_entity.type
_entity.pdbx_description
1 polymer ?
#
loop_
_entity_poly.entity_id
_entity_poly.type
_entity_poly.pdbx_seq_one_letter_code
_entity_poly.pdbx_strand_id
1 'polypeptide(L)'
;HNPAGYDWQEIEARAENLPANKKWRFQSNAMEKIKGTGNDIIARQIHDTQYLSRTAKEYLAHICDPNKVWVIPGRLTALLRDKWGVNLNALLNQGPNEKDRLDNRHHAIDAFVAACTTPRNLELISLASANSFTDRLIAHMPPPMKNFDTHGREKLKQLLVSMVISHKPDHKGAEQAVKRHSTTGELHQETAYGFVREEDDKIVLTVRKPLGALFDKDIKKLKKNIESIRDPKIKEDLLNKILPELDIEKLKGAIEEYAQENNVKRVRILDERSKSVVFSVKNKYGKPKWFAYGNNYCADIYCPLAPVPKWECEVIPAYCAHQPNFIPQWRKKYPAAKLVMRLFQNDMVAYEENGETVYARVEYFSSSNNKIAFLKDTIAKLKDKQNTARSPKWMQQRRMRRIAVDMLGRVKDPLKKRNR
;
A
#
# COMPACT_ATOMS: atom_id res chain seq x y z
N HIS A 1 1.77 -31.72 -4.41
CA HIS A 1 2.29 -32.14 -5.72
C HIS A 1 3.79 -32.03 -5.67
N ASN A 2 4.47 -33.17 -5.78
CA ASN A 2 5.92 -33.21 -5.86
C ASN A 2 6.32 -32.95 -7.33
N PRO A 3 7.13 -31.93 -7.66
CA PRO A 3 7.60 -31.74 -9.03
C PRO A 3 8.42 -32.96 -9.46
N ALA A 4 8.34 -33.34 -10.74
CA ALA A 4 9.12 -34.47 -11.26
C ALA A 4 10.62 -34.24 -10.99
N GLY A 5 11.28 -35.24 -10.37
CA GLY A 5 12.69 -35.18 -10.00
C GLY A 5 13.00 -34.68 -8.58
N TYR A 6 11.98 -34.37 -7.78
CA TYR A 6 12.14 -34.02 -6.36
C TYR A 6 11.44 -35.05 -5.49
N ASP A 7 11.98 -35.33 -4.29
CA ASP A 7 11.31 -36.08 -3.23
C ASP A 7 11.10 -35.16 -2.04
N TRP A 8 9.84 -34.74 -1.83
CA TRP A 8 9.52 -33.80 -0.77
C TRP A 8 9.71 -34.41 0.64
N GLN A 9 9.51 -35.72 0.80
CA GLN A 9 9.73 -36.41 2.07
C GLN A 9 11.22 -36.44 2.40
N GLU A 10 12.07 -36.72 1.42
CA GLU A 10 13.52 -36.67 1.64
C GLU A 10 14.04 -35.25 1.89
N ILE A 11 13.48 -34.25 1.20
CA ILE A 11 13.85 -32.84 1.41
C ILE A 11 13.46 -32.40 2.82
N GLU A 12 12.26 -32.75 3.27
CA GLU A 12 11.78 -32.45 4.62
C GLU A 12 12.64 -33.16 5.67
N ALA A 13 12.95 -34.44 5.48
CA ALA A 13 13.84 -35.21 6.36
C ALA A 13 15.26 -34.61 6.43
N ARG A 14 15.80 -34.11 5.30
CA ARG A 14 17.08 -33.40 5.29
C ARG A 14 17.00 -32.05 5.99
N ALA A 15 15.88 -31.35 5.84
CA ALA A 15 15.65 -30.05 6.48
C ALA A 15 15.46 -30.13 7.99
N GLU A 16 15.04 -31.27 8.53
CA GLU A 16 14.94 -31.51 9.99
C GLU A 16 16.29 -31.29 10.71
N ASN A 17 17.41 -31.53 10.02
CA ASN A 17 18.77 -31.32 10.54
C ASN A 17 19.21 -29.84 10.52
N LEU A 18 18.42 -28.93 9.95
CA LEU A 18 18.74 -27.51 9.94
C LEU A 18 18.37 -26.85 11.27
N PRO A 19 19.06 -25.76 11.66
CA PRO A 19 18.63 -24.91 12.76
C PRO A 19 17.17 -24.44 12.59
N ALA A 20 16.44 -24.29 13.70
CA ALA A 20 15.00 -24.02 13.69
C ALA A 20 14.59 -22.81 12.83
N ASN A 21 15.43 -21.78 12.72
CA ASN A 21 15.21 -20.59 11.90
C ASN A 21 15.30 -20.82 10.38
N LYS A 22 15.91 -21.92 9.94
CA LYS A 22 16.02 -22.35 8.54
C LYS A 22 15.10 -23.53 8.22
N LYS A 23 14.97 -24.48 9.15
CA LYS A 23 14.13 -25.68 9.03
C LYS A 23 12.73 -25.41 8.52
N TRP A 24 12.04 -24.44 9.13
CA TRP A 24 10.66 -24.11 8.76
C TRP A 24 10.49 -23.67 7.30
N ARG A 25 11.56 -23.19 6.64
CA ARG A 25 11.51 -22.71 5.24
C ARG A 25 11.33 -23.84 4.23
N PHE A 26 11.55 -25.10 4.64
CA PHE A 26 11.43 -26.29 3.80
C PHE A 26 10.22 -27.16 4.17
N GLN A 27 9.46 -26.77 5.21
CA GLN A 27 8.23 -27.47 5.60
C GLN A 27 7.10 -27.15 4.62
N SER A 28 6.13 -28.07 4.51
CA SER A 28 4.95 -27.91 3.63
C SER A 28 4.15 -26.61 3.84
N ASN A 29 4.14 -26.07 5.07
CA ASN A 29 3.48 -24.82 5.45
C ASN A 29 4.37 -23.56 5.33
N ALA A 30 5.59 -23.67 4.77
CA ALA A 30 6.53 -22.55 4.67
C ALA A 30 5.93 -21.34 3.94
N MET A 31 5.20 -21.57 2.84
CA MET A 31 4.57 -20.50 2.06
C MET A 31 3.45 -19.78 2.82
N GLU A 32 2.71 -20.49 3.68
CA GLU A 32 1.69 -19.90 4.54
C GLU A 32 2.33 -19.06 5.65
N LYS A 33 3.42 -19.55 6.25
CA LYS A 33 4.23 -18.79 7.21
C LYS A 33 4.80 -17.52 6.57
N ILE A 34 5.33 -17.56 5.34
CA ILE A 34 5.83 -16.39 4.63
C ILE A 34 4.71 -15.37 4.36
N LYS A 35 3.59 -15.84 3.80
CA LYS A 35 2.43 -14.99 3.48
C LYS A 35 1.79 -14.38 4.73
N GLY A 36 1.73 -15.13 5.83
CA GLY A 36 1.12 -14.70 7.09
C GLY A 36 2.00 -13.77 7.92
N THR A 37 3.33 -13.86 7.81
CA THR A 37 4.24 -13.09 8.66
C THR A 37 4.86 -11.87 7.98
N GLY A 38 5.02 -11.86 6.65
CA GLY A 38 5.75 -10.78 5.96
C GLY A 38 7.20 -10.60 6.44
N ASN A 39 7.75 -11.61 7.15
CA ASN A 39 8.95 -11.48 7.96
C ASN A 39 10.20 -11.09 7.17
N ASP A 40 10.37 -11.55 5.93
CA ASP A 40 11.56 -11.23 5.13
C ASP A 40 11.57 -9.75 4.66
N ILE A 41 10.41 -9.12 4.44
CA ILE A 41 10.31 -7.67 4.13
C ILE A 41 10.58 -6.84 5.39
N ILE A 42 10.00 -7.26 6.51
CA ILE A 42 10.18 -6.60 7.82
C ILE A 42 11.64 -6.67 8.27
N ALA A 43 12.32 -7.81 8.08
CA ALA A 43 13.73 -7.99 8.45
C ALA A 43 14.67 -7.07 7.65
N ARG A 44 14.46 -6.91 6.33
CA ARG A 44 15.24 -5.96 5.52
C ARG A 44 15.03 -4.52 5.97
N GLN A 45 13.78 -4.13 6.21
CA GLN A 45 13.46 -2.79 6.72
C GLN A 45 14.11 -2.52 8.09
N ILE A 46 14.23 -3.54 8.96
CA ILE A 46 14.92 -3.41 10.25
C ILE A 46 16.41 -3.14 10.05
N HIS A 47 17.09 -3.86 9.15
CA HIS A 47 18.51 -3.61 8.86
C HIS A 47 18.76 -2.22 8.27
N ASP A 48 17.93 -1.79 7.31
CA ASP A 48 18.02 -0.44 6.74
C ASP A 48 17.82 0.63 7.82
N THR A 49 16.86 0.44 8.73
CA THR A 49 16.60 1.36 9.84
C THR A 49 17.77 1.43 10.82
N GLN A 50 18.44 0.30 11.11
CA GLN A 50 19.63 0.26 11.95
C GLN A 50 20.79 1.02 11.32
N TYR A 51 21.00 0.80 10.02
CA TYR A 51 22.03 1.50 9.26
C TYR A 51 21.77 3.01 9.25
N LEU A 52 20.56 3.45 8.88
CA LEU A 52 20.16 4.86 8.88
C LEU A 52 20.35 5.52 10.25
N SER A 53 20.00 4.84 11.34
CA SER A 53 20.19 5.37 12.69
C SER A 53 21.68 5.59 13.03
N ARG A 54 22.55 4.66 12.59
CA ARG A 54 24.01 4.77 12.78
C ARG A 54 24.59 5.94 11.98
N THR A 55 24.26 6.00 10.69
CA THR A 55 24.69 7.08 9.80
C THR A 55 24.20 8.45 10.30
N ALA A 56 22.96 8.53 10.78
CA ALA A 56 22.42 9.78 11.34
C ALA A 56 23.20 10.23 12.59
N LYS A 57 23.57 9.29 13.48
CA LYS A 57 24.40 9.58 14.65
C LYS A 57 25.77 10.10 14.23
N GLU A 58 26.43 9.41 13.30
CA GLU A 58 27.75 9.80 12.78
C GLU A 58 27.68 11.21 12.17
N TYR A 59 26.70 11.47 11.31
CA TYR A 59 26.50 12.79 10.70
C TYR A 59 26.26 13.88 11.75
N LEU A 60 25.35 13.67 12.71
CA LEU A 60 25.06 14.65 13.75
C LEU A 60 26.24 14.90 14.69
N ALA A 61 27.09 13.91 14.94
CA ALA A 61 28.29 14.07 15.76
C ALA A 61 29.36 14.97 15.12
N HIS A 62 29.27 15.27 13.82
CA HIS A 62 30.12 16.27 13.17
C HIS A 62 29.63 17.71 13.40
N ILE A 63 28.35 17.89 13.74
CA ILE A 63 27.71 19.21 13.89
C ILE A 63 27.48 19.53 15.38
N CYS A 64 27.11 18.51 16.16
CA CYS A 64 26.79 18.57 17.57
C CYS A 64 27.89 17.87 18.38
N ASP A 65 28.00 18.20 19.67
CA ASP A 65 28.85 17.45 20.61
C ASP A 65 28.52 15.95 20.57
N PRO A 66 29.47 15.07 20.19
CA PRO A 66 29.24 13.63 20.09
C PRO A 66 28.70 12.98 21.37
N ASN A 67 29.02 13.54 22.55
CA ASN A 67 28.55 13.05 23.84
C ASN A 67 27.08 13.41 24.11
N LYS A 68 26.50 14.31 23.31
CA LYS A 68 25.09 14.72 23.36
C LYS A 68 24.25 14.10 22.25
N VAL A 69 24.81 13.13 21.51
CA VAL A 69 24.10 12.39 20.45
C VAL A 69 24.13 10.90 20.75
N TRP A 70 22.96 10.32 21.00
CA TRP A 70 22.82 8.88 21.24
C TRP A 70 21.69 8.27 20.40
N VAL A 71 21.75 6.95 20.26
CA VAL A 71 20.75 6.14 19.54
C VAL A 71 20.19 5.13 20.53
N ILE A 72 18.89 4.89 20.46
CA ILE A 72 18.16 4.04 21.42
C ILE A 72 17.71 2.77 20.71
N PRO A 73 18.02 1.57 21.25
CA PRO A 73 17.53 0.32 20.69
C PRO A 73 16.00 0.23 20.73
N GLY A 74 15.36 -0.25 19.67
CA GLY A 74 13.89 -0.34 19.62
C GLY A 74 13.27 -1.22 20.73
N ARG A 75 13.99 -2.26 21.17
CA ARG A 75 13.55 -3.09 22.32
C ARG A 75 13.46 -2.26 23.61
N LEU A 76 14.40 -1.35 23.81
CA LEU A 76 14.39 -0.46 24.95
C LEU A 76 13.20 0.51 24.88
N THR A 77 12.96 1.14 23.72
CA THR A 77 11.81 2.02 23.52
C THR A 77 10.49 1.31 23.84
N ALA A 78 10.33 0.05 23.44
CA ALA A 78 9.14 -0.74 23.75
C ALA A 78 8.96 -0.95 25.27
N LEU A 79 10.02 -1.37 25.97
CA LEU A 79 9.99 -1.60 27.42
C LEU A 79 9.62 -0.33 28.20
N LEU A 80 10.21 0.82 27.83
CA LEU A 80 9.92 2.11 28.47
C LEU A 80 8.48 2.56 28.23
N ARG A 81 7.99 2.37 26.99
CA ARG A 81 6.64 2.75 26.60
C ARG A 81 5.58 1.95 27.38
N ASP A 82 5.81 0.65 27.55
CA ASP A 82 4.96 -0.23 28.35
C ASP A 82 4.99 0.19 29.82
N LYS A 83 6.19 0.43 30.37
CA LYS A 83 6.37 0.85 31.76
C LYS A 83 5.69 2.18 32.08
N TRP A 84 5.85 3.17 31.21
CA TRP A 84 5.23 4.49 31.40
C TRP A 84 3.76 4.53 31.01
N GLY A 85 3.19 3.44 30.49
CA GLY A 85 1.79 3.37 30.07
C GLY A 85 1.45 4.34 28.93
N VAL A 86 2.41 4.60 28.04
CA VAL A 86 2.30 5.58 26.94
C VAL A 86 2.12 4.93 25.57
N ASN A 87 1.61 3.71 25.53
CA ASN A 87 1.23 3.07 24.26
C ASN A 87 0.06 3.82 23.59
N LEU A 88 0.02 3.75 22.24
CA LEU A 88 -0.97 4.49 21.46
C LEU A 88 -2.41 4.12 21.84
N ASN A 89 -2.70 2.83 21.98
CA ASN A 89 -4.03 2.35 22.35
C ASN A 89 -4.44 2.83 23.75
N ALA A 90 -3.50 2.86 24.70
CA ALA A 90 -3.74 3.37 26.05
C ALA A 90 -4.03 4.87 26.05
N LEU A 91 -3.35 5.66 25.23
CA LEU A 91 -3.59 7.11 25.15
C LEU A 91 -4.88 7.46 24.38
N LEU A 92 -5.28 6.63 23.41
CA LEU A 92 -6.45 6.88 22.56
C LEU A 92 -7.69 6.05 22.92
N ASN A 93 -7.66 5.30 24.03
CA ASN A 93 -8.76 4.47 24.52
C ASN A 93 -9.30 3.44 23.49
N GLN A 94 -8.43 2.84 22.66
CA GLN A 94 -8.85 1.97 21.53
C GLN A 94 -8.87 0.46 21.84
N GLY A 95 -8.85 0.06 23.12
CA GLY A 95 -8.83 -1.36 23.54
C GLY A 95 -7.44 -1.84 23.97
N PRO A 96 -7.18 -3.17 23.99
CA PRO A 96 -6.01 -3.74 24.68
C PRO A 96 -4.67 -3.19 24.15
N ASN A 97 -3.66 -3.25 25.02
CA ASN A 97 -2.36 -2.56 24.95
C ASN A 97 -1.41 -3.05 23.82
N GLU A 98 -1.96 -3.59 22.72
CA GLU A 98 -1.18 -4.01 21.56
C GLU A 98 -0.69 -2.82 20.74
N LYS A 99 0.48 -2.96 20.08
CA LYS A 99 1.04 -1.90 19.24
C LYS A 99 0.18 -1.74 17.99
N ASP A 100 -0.66 -0.70 17.92
CA ASP A 100 -1.37 -0.35 16.69
C ASP A 100 -0.39 0.25 15.66
N ARG A 101 0.13 -0.61 14.79
CA ARG A 101 1.01 -0.23 13.68
C ARG A 101 0.26 0.45 12.53
N LEU A 102 -1.06 0.54 12.61
CA LEU A 102 -1.91 1.06 11.54
C LEU A 102 -2.23 2.54 11.72
N ASP A 103 -1.79 3.15 12.81
CA ASP A 103 -1.84 4.58 13.05
C ASP A 103 -0.43 5.18 13.19
N ASN A 104 -0.08 6.13 12.33
CA ASN A 104 1.25 6.75 12.22
C ASN A 104 1.70 7.49 13.50
N ARG A 105 0.77 7.87 14.39
CA ARG A 105 1.10 8.62 15.61
C ARG A 105 1.93 7.80 16.61
N HIS A 106 2.01 6.47 16.44
CA HIS A 106 2.93 5.65 17.24
C HIS A 106 4.40 6.08 17.07
N HIS A 107 4.79 6.66 15.92
CA HIS A 107 6.14 7.21 15.73
C HIS A 107 6.41 8.43 16.62
N ALA A 108 5.40 9.27 16.86
CA ALA A 108 5.53 10.41 17.78
C ALA A 108 5.68 9.95 19.24
N ILE A 109 4.98 8.87 19.63
CA ILE A 109 5.15 8.23 20.94
C ILE A 109 6.56 7.66 21.07
N ASP A 110 7.03 6.90 20.07
CA ASP A 110 8.37 6.31 20.09
C ASP A 110 9.44 7.43 20.17
N ALA A 111 9.22 8.58 19.51
CA ALA A 111 10.07 9.77 19.61
C ALA A 111 10.01 10.47 20.98
N PHE A 112 8.84 10.57 21.60
CA PHE A 112 8.69 11.08 22.97
C PHE A 112 9.48 10.21 23.96
N VAL A 113 9.35 8.89 23.86
CA VAL A 113 10.08 7.94 24.70
C VAL A 113 11.59 8.10 24.51
N ALA A 114 12.03 8.21 23.26
CA ALA A 114 13.43 8.46 22.93
C ALA A 114 13.96 9.76 23.55
N ALA A 115 13.20 10.85 23.47
CA ALA A 115 13.56 12.15 24.03
C ALA A 115 13.66 12.14 25.57
N CYS A 116 12.83 11.33 26.24
CA CYS A 116 12.87 11.18 27.70
C CYS A 116 13.90 10.16 28.20
N THR A 117 14.58 9.47 27.29
CA THR A 117 15.58 8.45 27.66
C THR A 117 16.96 9.09 27.74
N THR A 118 17.60 8.95 28.90
CA THR A 118 18.96 9.46 29.12
C THR A 118 20.02 8.35 28.91
N PRO A 119 21.30 8.71 28.74
CA PRO A 119 22.41 7.74 28.76
C PRO A 119 22.42 6.85 30.01
N ARG A 120 22.03 7.39 31.18
CA ARG A 120 21.92 6.61 32.41
C ARG A 120 20.82 5.54 32.33
N ASN A 121 19.68 5.85 31.69
CA ASN A 121 18.62 4.86 31.46
C ASN A 121 19.13 3.73 30.55
N LEU A 122 19.91 4.06 29.52
CA LEU A 122 20.54 3.10 28.61
C LEU A 122 21.50 2.17 29.37
N GLU A 123 22.39 2.73 30.18
CA GLU A 123 23.36 1.98 30.98
C GLU A 123 22.68 1.04 31.97
N LEU A 124 21.69 1.55 32.73
CA LEU A 124 20.92 0.75 33.69
C LEU A 124 20.26 -0.47 33.03
N ILE A 125 19.72 -0.30 31.83
CA ILE A 125 18.99 -1.37 31.15
C ILE A 125 19.95 -2.33 30.43
N SER A 126 21.08 -1.84 29.93
CA SER A 126 22.16 -2.69 29.42
C SER A 126 22.71 -3.61 30.51
N LEU A 127 22.98 -3.07 31.70
CA LEU A 127 23.40 -3.85 32.87
C LEU A 127 22.32 -4.84 33.33
N ALA A 128 21.05 -4.44 33.28
CA ALA A 128 19.92 -5.32 33.62
C ALA A 128 19.77 -6.50 32.66
N SER A 129 19.97 -6.26 31.36
CA SER A 129 19.86 -7.27 30.31
C SER A 129 21.00 -8.28 30.34
N ALA A 130 22.20 -7.88 30.78
CA ALA A 130 23.34 -8.79 30.96
C ALA A 130 23.13 -9.76 32.13
N ASN A 131 22.34 -9.37 33.13
CA ASN A 131 22.13 -10.13 34.37
C ASN A 131 20.72 -10.75 34.48
N SER A 132 19.91 -10.75 33.41
CA SER A 132 18.53 -11.27 33.40
C SER A 132 17.55 -10.62 34.41
N PHE A 133 17.85 -9.41 34.90
CA PHE A 133 17.01 -8.67 35.86
C PHE A 133 16.20 -7.53 35.22
N THR A 134 16.02 -7.55 33.90
CA THR A 134 15.34 -6.50 33.12
C THR A 134 13.99 -6.11 33.71
N ASP A 135 13.14 -7.08 34.06
CA ASP A 135 11.77 -6.79 34.52
C ASP A 135 11.72 -6.09 35.87
N ARG A 136 12.62 -6.44 36.81
CA ARG A 136 12.71 -5.81 38.14
C ARG A 136 13.21 -4.37 38.07
N LEU A 137 14.21 -4.09 37.22
CA LEU A 137 14.74 -2.72 37.07
C LEU A 137 13.78 -1.80 36.31
N ILE A 138 13.07 -2.34 35.31
CA ILE A 138 12.00 -1.61 34.62
C ILE A 138 10.87 -1.27 35.59
N ALA A 139 10.53 -2.15 36.54
CA ALA A 139 9.51 -1.89 37.55
C ALA A 139 9.79 -0.65 38.42
N HIS A 140 11.06 -0.30 38.65
CA HIS A 140 11.46 0.86 39.45
C HIS A 140 11.90 2.07 38.63
N MET A 141 11.70 2.04 37.31
CA MET A 141 12.10 3.15 36.46
C MET A 141 11.26 4.39 36.76
N PRO A 142 11.89 5.57 37.00
CA PRO A 142 11.14 6.78 37.26
C PRO A 142 10.29 7.18 36.05
N PRO A 143 9.20 7.93 36.27
CA PRO A 143 8.44 8.53 35.18
C PRO A 143 9.33 9.48 34.36
N PRO A 144 8.99 9.73 33.08
CA PRO A 144 9.83 10.53 32.18
C PRO A 144 9.97 12.00 32.60
N MET A 145 9.04 12.50 33.42
CA MET A 145 9.07 13.84 34.00
C MET A 145 8.24 13.91 35.28
N LYS A 146 8.45 14.97 36.07
CA LYS A 146 7.62 15.25 37.26
C LYS A 146 6.15 15.40 36.84
N ASN A 147 5.24 14.85 37.64
CA ASN A 147 3.79 14.88 37.41
C ASN A 147 3.36 14.25 36.08
N PHE A 148 4.13 13.29 35.55
CA PHE A 148 3.78 12.64 34.29
C PHE A 148 2.43 11.91 34.37
N ASP A 149 2.23 11.13 35.43
CA ASP A 149 1.01 10.32 35.60
C ASP A 149 -0.25 11.15 35.83
N THR A 150 -0.12 12.39 36.33
CA THR A 150 -1.26 13.28 36.60
C THR A 150 -1.55 14.26 35.47
N HIS A 151 -0.52 14.89 34.89
CA HIS A 151 -0.70 15.94 33.87
C HIS A 151 0.01 15.63 32.54
N GLY A 152 1.20 15.03 32.61
CA GLY A 152 2.02 14.79 31.42
C GLY A 152 1.35 13.86 30.40
N ARG A 153 0.71 12.79 30.87
CA ARG A 153 -0.01 11.82 30.02
C ARG A 153 -1.18 12.47 29.27
N GLU A 154 -1.98 13.27 29.96
CA GLU A 154 -3.13 13.96 29.35
C GLU A 154 -2.66 15.01 28.33
N LYS A 155 -1.61 15.76 28.65
CA LYS A 155 -1.01 16.70 27.70
C LYS A 155 -0.46 15.99 26.45
N LEU A 156 0.22 14.85 26.62
CA LEU A 156 0.69 14.03 25.50
C LEU A 156 -0.48 13.54 24.64
N LYS A 157 -1.55 13.05 25.26
CA LYS A 157 -2.78 12.64 24.58
C LYS A 157 -3.38 13.78 23.75
N GLN A 158 -3.52 14.98 24.32
CA GLN A 158 -4.05 16.15 23.61
C GLN A 158 -3.19 16.53 22.40
N LEU A 159 -1.86 16.46 22.53
CA LEU A 159 -0.95 16.68 21.41
C LEU A 159 -1.11 15.61 20.31
N LEU A 160 -1.27 14.33 20.67
CA LEU A 160 -1.47 13.24 19.70
C LEU A 160 -2.83 13.32 19.00
N VAL A 161 -3.88 13.78 19.69
CA VAL A 161 -5.22 13.94 19.11
C VAL A 161 -5.25 15.11 18.11
N SER A 162 -4.54 16.19 18.39
CA SER A 162 -4.48 17.39 17.54
C SER A 162 -3.39 17.35 16.47
N MET A 163 -2.48 16.38 16.54
CA MET A 163 -1.39 16.22 15.58
C MET A 163 -1.90 15.91 14.18
N VAL A 164 -1.32 16.57 13.19
CA VAL A 164 -1.50 16.27 11.77
C VAL A 164 -0.23 15.62 11.24
N ILE A 165 -0.37 14.48 10.59
CA ILE A 165 0.76 13.73 10.04
C ILE A 165 1.15 14.31 8.69
N SER A 166 2.42 14.71 8.57
CA SER A 166 3.00 15.12 7.30
C SER A 166 3.36 13.90 6.47
N HIS A 167 2.86 13.86 5.23
CA HIS A 167 3.22 12.86 4.22
C HIS A 167 4.05 13.53 3.13
N LYS A 168 5.15 12.89 2.72
CA LYS A 168 5.98 13.40 1.63
C LYS A 168 5.18 13.32 0.32
N PRO A 169 4.90 14.44 -0.37
CA PRO A 169 4.20 14.42 -1.64
C PRO A 169 5.04 13.72 -2.72
N ASP A 170 4.40 12.96 -3.61
CA ASP A 170 5.06 12.37 -4.80
C ASP A 170 4.69 13.16 -6.06
N HIS A 171 5.35 14.30 -6.25
CA HIS A 171 5.12 15.23 -7.38
C HIS A 171 6.20 15.09 -8.46
N LYS A 172 6.62 13.87 -8.77
CA LYS A 172 7.56 13.67 -9.90
C LYS A 172 6.88 14.16 -11.17
N GLY A 173 7.40 15.23 -11.78
CA GLY A 173 6.85 15.76 -13.03
C GLY A 173 7.22 14.88 -14.23
N ALA A 174 6.23 14.54 -15.06
CA ALA A 174 6.44 13.64 -16.20
C ALA A 174 7.42 14.23 -17.22
N GLU A 175 7.31 15.52 -17.54
CA GLU A 175 8.22 16.20 -18.47
C GLU A 175 9.67 16.19 -17.96
N GLN A 176 9.87 16.46 -16.67
CA GLN A 176 11.20 16.43 -16.04
C GLN A 176 11.77 15.01 -16.00
N ALA A 177 10.93 13.99 -15.79
CA ALA A 177 11.36 12.60 -15.81
C ALA A 177 11.84 12.19 -17.21
N VAL A 178 11.08 12.54 -18.26
CA VAL A 178 11.45 12.29 -19.67
C VAL A 178 12.78 12.95 -20.01
N LYS A 179 12.99 14.21 -19.60
CA LYS A 179 14.26 14.95 -19.78
C LYS A 179 15.46 14.25 -19.13
N ARG A 180 15.23 13.41 -18.11
CA ARG A 180 16.26 12.64 -17.40
C ARG A 180 16.31 11.16 -17.81
N HIS A 181 15.71 10.80 -18.95
CA HIS A 181 15.60 9.41 -19.40
C HIS A 181 15.00 8.47 -18.34
N SER A 182 14.00 8.96 -17.61
CA SER A 182 13.32 8.25 -16.52
C SER A 182 11.81 8.41 -16.63
N THR A 183 11.08 7.66 -15.81
CA THR A 183 9.62 7.78 -15.69
C THR A 183 9.22 8.13 -14.27
N THR A 184 8.02 8.69 -14.09
CA THR A 184 7.49 8.96 -12.74
C THR A 184 7.09 7.67 -12.01
N GLY A 185 6.93 6.56 -12.74
CA GLY A 185 6.58 5.24 -12.26
C GLY A 185 6.36 4.24 -13.40
N GLU A 186 5.74 3.10 -13.11
CA GLU A 186 5.36 2.11 -14.10
C GLU A 186 4.33 2.70 -15.09
N LEU A 187 4.64 2.71 -16.39
CA LEU A 187 3.74 3.26 -17.40
C LEU A 187 2.61 2.29 -17.77
N HIS A 188 2.90 0.99 -17.74
CA HIS A 188 2.00 -0.07 -18.13
C HIS A 188 2.31 -1.36 -17.38
N GLN A 189 1.29 -2.19 -17.20
CA GLN A 189 1.47 -3.54 -16.68
C GLN A 189 2.35 -4.37 -17.63
N GLU A 190 3.10 -5.32 -17.07
CA GLU A 190 4.03 -6.17 -17.85
C GLU A 190 3.32 -7.11 -18.83
N THR A 191 2.05 -7.43 -18.60
CA THR A 191 1.31 -8.39 -19.42
C THR A 191 0.94 -7.80 -20.77
N ALA A 192 1.49 -8.38 -21.85
CA ALA A 192 1.16 -8.04 -23.22
C ALA A 192 -0.02 -8.87 -23.75
N TYR A 193 -1.10 -8.18 -24.13
CA TYR A 193 -2.32 -8.79 -24.63
C TYR A 193 -2.40 -8.80 -26.16
N GLY A 194 -3.07 -9.82 -26.70
CA GLY A 194 -3.53 -9.86 -28.09
C GLY A 194 -4.91 -9.23 -28.23
N PHE A 195 -5.16 -8.55 -29.35
CA PHE A 195 -6.49 -8.07 -29.70
C PHE A 195 -7.41 -9.23 -30.12
N VAL A 196 -8.69 -9.17 -29.75
CA VAL A 196 -9.72 -10.10 -30.24
C VAL A 196 -10.82 -9.32 -30.95
N ARG A 197 -11.50 -8.43 -30.22
CA ARG A 197 -12.56 -7.57 -30.75
C ARG A 197 -12.74 -6.34 -29.88
N GLU A 198 -13.42 -5.36 -30.44
CA GLU A 198 -13.82 -4.13 -29.78
C GLU A 198 -15.35 -4.07 -29.71
N GLU A 199 -15.87 -3.63 -28.58
CA GLU A 199 -17.30 -3.36 -28.31
C GLU A 199 -17.42 -1.87 -27.92
N ASP A 200 -18.60 -1.31 -27.67
CA ASP A 200 -18.76 0.15 -27.50
C ASP A 200 -17.83 0.77 -26.44
N ASP A 201 -17.92 0.31 -25.19
CA ASP A 201 -17.10 0.81 -24.07
C ASP A 201 -16.00 -0.17 -23.62
N LYS A 202 -15.98 -1.35 -24.24
CA LYS A 202 -15.12 -2.46 -23.86
C LYS A 202 -14.21 -2.88 -25.01
N ILE A 203 -13.11 -3.51 -24.63
CA ILE A 203 -12.22 -4.20 -25.54
C ILE A 203 -11.95 -5.59 -24.99
N VAL A 204 -12.09 -6.58 -25.87
CA VAL A 204 -11.87 -7.98 -25.54
C VAL A 204 -10.46 -8.34 -26.01
N LEU A 205 -9.64 -8.67 -25.03
CA LEU A 205 -8.24 -8.98 -25.20
C LEU A 205 -7.98 -10.46 -24.95
N THR A 206 -6.79 -10.95 -25.30
CA THR A 206 -6.40 -12.33 -25.04
C THR A 206 -4.99 -12.47 -24.49
N VAL A 207 -4.84 -13.39 -23.52
CA VAL A 207 -3.57 -13.79 -22.91
C VAL A 207 -3.55 -15.31 -22.75
N ARG A 208 -2.37 -15.92 -22.75
CA ARG A 208 -2.20 -17.35 -22.48
C ARG A 208 -1.91 -17.58 -21.00
N LYS A 209 -2.69 -18.43 -20.35
CA LYS A 209 -2.44 -18.87 -18.97
C LYS A 209 -2.28 -20.40 -18.92
N PRO A 210 -1.46 -20.94 -18.01
CA PRO A 210 -1.46 -22.37 -17.71
C PRO A 210 -2.86 -22.83 -17.31
N LEU A 211 -3.29 -24.03 -17.73
CA LEU A 211 -4.67 -24.47 -17.48
C LEU A 211 -4.95 -24.61 -15.97
N GLY A 212 -4.04 -25.22 -15.23
CA GLY A 212 -4.14 -25.32 -13.76
C GLY A 212 -4.17 -23.98 -13.02
N ALA A 213 -3.73 -22.88 -13.66
CA ALA A 213 -3.81 -21.54 -13.06
C ALA A 213 -5.22 -20.93 -13.11
N LEU A 214 -6.18 -21.60 -13.75
CA LEU A 214 -7.60 -21.22 -13.75
C LEU A 214 -8.34 -21.74 -12.51
N PHE A 215 -7.77 -22.72 -11.80
CA PHE A 215 -8.35 -23.28 -10.59
C PHE A 215 -8.53 -22.20 -9.51
N ASP A 216 -9.72 -22.14 -8.93
CA ASP A 216 -10.04 -21.33 -7.76
C ASP A 216 -10.86 -22.19 -6.79
N LYS A 217 -10.65 -22.02 -5.48
CA LYS A 217 -11.42 -22.73 -4.45
C LYS A 217 -12.89 -22.28 -4.43
N ASP A 218 -13.19 -21.10 -4.96
CA ASP A 218 -14.55 -20.61 -5.17
C ASP A 218 -15.07 -21.08 -6.53
N ILE A 219 -16.05 -22.00 -6.52
CA ILE A 219 -16.68 -22.56 -7.73
C ILE A 219 -17.18 -21.46 -8.67
N LYS A 220 -17.74 -20.37 -8.15
CA LYS A 220 -18.28 -19.30 -9.00
C LYS A 220 -17.15 -18.62 -9.80
N LYS A 221 -15.99 -18.43 -9.17
CA LYS A 221 -14.80 -17.89 -9.83
C LYS A 221 -14.19 -18.89 -10.80
N LEU A 222 -14.11 -20.16 -10.41
CA LEU A 222 -13.61 -21.22 -11.28
C LEU A 222 -14.43 -21.31 -12.57
N LYS A 223 -15.77 -21.37 -12.44
CA LYS A 223 -16.68 -21.39 -13.58
C LYS A 223 -16.45 -20.19 -14.51
N LYS A 224 -16.38 -18.98 -13.96
CA LYS A 224 -16.09 -17.76 -14.72
C LYS A 224 -14.72 -17.80 -15.42
N ASN A 225 -13.70 -18.34 -14.75
CA ASN A 225 -12.37 -18.52 -15.36
C ASN A 225 -12.42 -19.50 -16.54
N ILE A 226 -13.18 -20.58 -16.45
CA ILE A 226 -13.33 -21.56 -17.53
C ILE A 226 -14.18 -20.99 -18.68
N GLU A 227 -15.27 -20.27 -18.38
CA GLU A 227 -16.11 -19.58 -19.39
C GLU A 227 -15.29 -18.58 -20.23
N SER A 228 -14.25 -18.00 -19.63
CA SER A 228 -13.33 -17.07 -20.32
C SER A 228 -12.36 -17.76 -21.29
N ILE A 229 -12.27 -19.09 -21.32
CA ILE A 229 -11.44 -19.82 -22.28
C ILE A 229 -11.93 -19.50 -23.71
N ARG A 230 -11.01 -19.24 -24.62
CA ARG A 230 -11.35 -18.91 -26.02
C ARG A 230 -11.71 -20.14 -26.84
N ASP A 231 -11.08 -21.28 -26.54
CA ASP A 231 -11.31 -22.54 -27.25
C ASP A 231 -12.64 -23.18 -26.80
N PRO A 232 -13.61 -23.41 -27.72
CA PRO A 232 -14.92 -23.92 -27.35
C PRO A 232 -14.88 -25.36 -26.85
N LYS A 233 -14.05 -26.23 -27.45
CA LYS A 233 -13.96 -27.64 -27.08
C LYS A 233 -13.43 -27.80 -25.66
N ILE A 234 -12.30 -27.15 -25.36
CA ILE A 234 -11.71 -27.20 -24.01
C ILE A 234 -12.68 -26.59 -22.99
N LYS A 235 -13.36 -25.50 -23.35
CA LYS A 235 -14.35 -24.87 -22.47
C LYS A 235 -15.50 -25.83 -22.14
N GLU A 236 -16.09 -26.47 -23.15
CA GLU A 236 -17.21 -27.38 -22.99
C GLU A 236 -16.83 -28.63 -22.20
N ASP A 237 -15.66 -29.23 -22.49
CA ASP A 237 -15.15 -30.38 -21.74
C ASP A 237 -15.01 -30.04 -20.24
N LEU A 238 -14.42 -28.89 -19.92
CA LEU A 238 -14.22 -28.48 -18.53
C LEU A 238 -15.54 -28.10 -17.83
N LEU A 239 -16.46 -27.42 -18.51
CA LEU A 239 -17.74 -26.99 -17.94
C LEU A 239 -18.74 -28.12 -17.75
N ASN A 240 -18.82 -29.04 -18.72
CA ASN A 240 -19.90 -30.02 -18.77
C ASN A 240 -19.48 -31.40 -18.29
N LYS A 241 -18.19 -31.76 -18.39
CA LYS A 241 -17.69 -33.07 -17.96
C LYS A 241 -17.00 -32.99 -16.60
N ILE A 242 -16.04 -32.07 -16.44
CA ILE A 242 -15.20 -32.06 -15.23
C ILE A 242 -15.89 -31.36 -14.04
N LEU A 243 -16.44 -30.16 -14.26
CA LEU A 243 -17.02 -29.35 -13.18
C LEU A 243 -18.19 -30.00 -12.42
N PRO A 244 -19.14 -30.69 -13.08
CA PRO A 244 -20.30 -31.29 -12.40
C PRO A 244 -19.99 -32.59 -11.65
N GLU A 245 -18.93 -33.31 -12.02
CA GLU A 245 -18.67 -34.67 -11.57
C GLU A 245 -17.82 -34.76 -10.29
N LEU A 246 -17.19 -33.67 -9.86
CA LEU A 246 -16.17 -33.70 -8.82
C LEU A 246 -16.29 -32.60 -7.76
N ASP A 247 -15.93 -32.98 -6.53
CA ASP A 247 -15.73 -32.03 -5.43
C ASP A 247 -14.58 -31.06 -5.73
N ILE A 248 -14.67 -29.84 -5.18
CA ILE A 248 -13.70 -28.74 -5.37
C ILE A 248 -12.26 -29.20 -5.13
N GLU A 249 -12.04 -30.05 -4.12
CA GLU A 249 -10.71 -30.53 -3.75
C GLU A 249 -10.08 -31.43 -4.83
N LYS A 250 -10.91 -32.17 -5.58
CA LYS A 250 -10.48 -33.07 -6.66
C LYS A 250 -10.40 -32.36 -8.01
N LEU A 251 -11.15 -31.28 -8.21
CA LEU A 251 -11.18 -30.52 -9.47
C LEU A 251 -9.79 -30.03 -9.91
N LYS A 252 -8.91 -29.66 -8.97
CA LYS A 252 -7.56 -29.23 -9.33
C LYS A 252 -6.77 -30.36 -10.03
N GLY A 253 -6.83 -31.57 -9.48
CA GLY A 253 -6.17 -32.74 -10.04
C GLY A 253 -6.76 -33.10 -11.41
N ALA A 254 -8.08 -33.09 -11.53
CA ALA A 254 -8.76 -33.40 -12.79
C ALA A 254 -8.44 -32.40 -13.92
N ILE A 255 -8.30 -31.11 -13.60
CA ILE A 255 -7.85 -30.10 -14.58
C ILE A 255 -6.40 -30.35 -15.01
N GLU A 256 -5.53 -30.77 -14.09
CA GLU A 256 -4.13 -31.12 -14.38
C GLU A 256 -4.02 -32.40 -15.21
N GLU A 257 -4.86 -33.40 -14.94
CA GLU A 257 -4.94 -34.65 -15.69
C GLU A 257 -5.47 -34.44 -17.10
N TYR A 258 -6.59 -33.71 -17.25
CA TYR A 258 -7.12 -33.32 -18.56
C TYR A 258 -6.07 -32.57 -19.40
N ALA A 259 -5.29 -31.69 -18.77
CA ALA A 259 -4.20 -30.97 -19.42
C ALA A 259 -3.11 -31.91 -19.94
N GLN A 260 -2.79 -32.99 -19.21
CA GLN A 260 -1.81 -33.99 -19.62
C GLN A 260 -2.35 -34.86 -20.75
N GLU A 261 -3.54 -35.43 -20.59
CA GLU A 261 -4.18 -36.30 -21.58
C GLU A 261 -4.35 -35.62 -22.94
N ASN A 262 -4.76 -34.35 -22.93
CA ASN A 262 -4.98 -33.57 -24.15
C ASN A 262 -3.72 -32.81 -24.61
N ASN A 263 -2.58 -32.98 -23.93
CA ASN A 263 -1.33 -32.26 -24.20
C ASN A 263 -1.49 -30.72 -24.25
N VAL A 264 -2.36 -30.18 -23.39
CA VAL A 264 -2.68 -28.76 -23.29
C VAL A 264 -1.96 -28.13 -22.11
N LYS A 265 -0.84 -27.45 -22.38
CA LYS A 265 -0.09 -26.73 -21.32
C LYS A 265 -0.70 -25.37 -20.97
N ARG A 266 -1.20 -24.64 -21.97
CA ARG A 266 -1.71 -23.26 -21.83
C ARG A 266 -2.90 -23.04 -22.73
N VAL A 267 -3.90 -22.34 -22.21
CA VAL A 267 -5.09 -21.94 -22.96
C VAL A 267 -5.13 -20.43 -23.15
N ARG A 268 -5.74 -19.99 -24.26
CA ARG A 268 -6.03 -18.58 -24.48
C ARG A 268 -7.29 -18.20 -23.70
N ILE A 269 -7.18 -17.15 -22.92
CA ILE A 269 -8.27 -16.57 -22.14
C ILE A 269 -8.73 -15.28 -22.81
N LEU A 270 -10.03 -15.01 -22.79
CA LEU A 270 -10.65 -13.73 -23.14
C LEU A 270 -10.68 -12.85 -21.89
N ASP A 271 -10.12 -11.66 -21.99
CA ASP A 271 -10.04 -10.66 -20.91
C ASP A 271 -10.77 -9.40 -21.37
N GLU A 272 -11.97 -9.16 -20.81
CA GLU A 272 -12.76 -7.96 -21.10
C GLU A 272 -12.29 -6.79 -20.23
N ARG A 273 -11.91 -5.68 -20.88
CA ARG A 273 -11.47 -4.47 -20.19
C ARG A 273 -12.19 -3.24 -20.73
N SER A 274 -12.30 -2.20 -19.91
CA SER A 274 -12.73 -0.88 -20.41
C SER A 274 -11.65 -0.29 -21.31
N LYS A 275 -12.05 0.39 -22.40
CA LYS A 275 -11.12 1.12 -23.26
C LYS A 275 -10.30 2.18 -22.52
N SER A 276 -10.89 2.73 -21.44
CA SER A 276 -10.25 3.76 -20.61
C SER A 276 -9.02 3.27 -19.82
N VAL A 277 -8.82 1.96 -19.69
CA VAL A 277 -7.75 1.38 -18.86
C VAL A 277 -6.66 0.65 -19.65
N VAL A 278 -6.74 0.65 -20.98
CA VAL A 278 -5.75 0.00 -21.85
C VAL A 278 -5.33 0.90 -23.01
N PHE A 279 -4.19 0.59 -23.60
CA PHE A 279 -3.68 1.23 -24.81
C PHE A 279 -2.93 0.20 -25.66
N SER A 280 -2.67 0.55 -26.92
CA SER A 280 -1.90 -0.30 -27.83
C SER A 280 -0.54 0.32 -28.17
N VAL A 281 0.47 -0.53 -28.29
CA VAL A 281 1.80 -0.19 -28.80
C VAL A 281 2.04 -1.01 -30.06
N LYS A 282 2.41 -0.35 -31.15
CA LYS A 282 2.75 -1.02 -32.41
C LYS A 282 4.22 -1.39 -32.41
N ASN A 283 4.54 -2.59 -32.89
CA ASN A 283 5.92 -2.96 -33.17
C ASN A 283 6.42 -2.30 -34.48
N LYS A 284 7.68 -2.56 -34.84
CA LYS A 284 8.30 -2.05 -36.08
C LYS A 284 7.58 -2.47 -37.38
N TYR A 285 6.73 -3.49 -37.32
CA TYR A 285 5.93 -4.00 -38.44
C TYR A 285 4.47 -3.52 -38.38
N GLY A 286 4.15 -2.56 -37.50
CA GLY A 286 2.80 -2.03 -37.34
C GLY A 286 1.82 -2.93 -36.57
N LYS A 287 2.24 -4.11 -36.12
CA LYS A 287 1.38 -5.05 -35.38
C LYS A 287 1.18 -4.57 -33.94
N PRO A 288 -0.07 -4.34 -33.49
CA PRO A 288 -0.32 -3.84 -32.15
C PRO A 288 -0.24 -4.94 -31.08
N LYS A 289 0.27 -4.57 -29.91
CA LYS A 289 0.08 -5.27 -28.65
C LYS A 289 -0.63 -4.35 -27.67
N TRP A 290 -1.54 -4.90 -26.90
CA TRP A 290 -2.33 -4.14 -25.93
C TRP A 290 -1.75 -4.30 -24.54
N PHE A 291 -1.77 -3.22 -23.76
CA PHE A 291 -1.28 -3.19 -22.40
C PHE A 291 -2.29 -2.44 -21.54
N ALA A 292 -2.44 -2.86 -20.29
CA ALA A 292 -3.14 -2.07 -19.30
C ALA A 292 -2.23 -0.95 -18.79
N TYR A 293 -2.81 0.21 -18.48
CA TYR A 293 -2.04 1.26 -17.81
C TYR A 293 -1.48 0.76 -16.47
N GLY A 294 -0.29 1.23 -16.14
CA GLY A 294 0.40 0.91 -14.90
C GLY A 294 -0.05 1.86 -13.80
N ASN A 295 0.85 2.71 -13.35
CA ASN A 295 0.56 3.75 -12.37
C ASN A 295 -0.23 4.92 -12.96
N ASN A 296 -0.91 5.63 -12.07
CA ASN A 296 -1.54 6.91 -12.37
C ASN A 296 -0.58 8.05 -12.02
N TYR A 297 -0.60 9.11 -12.83
CA TYR A 297 0.23 10.31 -12.63
C TYR A 297 -0.39 11.25 -11.61
N CYS A 298 -1.64 11.67 -11.83
CA CYS A 298 -2.41 12.51 -10.93
C CYS A 298 -3.90 12.39 -11.27
N ALA A 299 -4.74 13.04 -10.47
CA ALA A 299 -6.13 13.30 -10.80
C ALA A 299 -6.38 14.81 -10.90
N ASP A 300 -7.02 15.24 -11.98
CA ASP A 300 -7.52 16.60 -12.15
C ASP A 300 -8.99 16.64 -11.77
N ILE A 301 -9.32 17.47 -10.78
CA ILE A 301 -10.70 17.84 -10.47
C ILE A 301 -10.98 19.18 -11.15
N TYR A 302 -12.01 19.21 -11.98
CA TYR A 302 -12.37 20.37 -12.77
C TYR A 302 -13.88 20.63 -12.70
N CYS A 303 -14.28 21.83 -13.08
CA CYS A 303 -15.67 22.25 -13.12
C CYS A 303 -15.99 22.80 -14.52
N PRO A 304 -16.74 22.04 -15.35
CA PRO A 304 -17.26 22.54 -16.61
C PRO A 304 -18.14 23.77 -16.41
N LEU A 305 -18.17 24.64 -17.42
CA LEU A 305 -19.08 25.78 -17.43
C LEU A 305 -20.51 25.27 -17.64
N ALA A 306 -21.34 25.35 -16.59
CA ALA A 306 -22.73 24.92 -16.60
C ALA A 306 -23.55 25.82 -15.64
N PRO A 307 -24.88 25.92 -15.80
CA PRO A 307 -25.73 26.73 -14.91
C PRO A 307 -25.60 26.32 -13.44
N VAL A 308 -25.42 25.03 -13.18
CA VAL A 308 -25.12 24.49 -11.85
C VAL A 308 -23.69 23.97 -11.86
N PRO A 309 -22.76 24.55 -11.07
CA PRO A 309 -21.37 24.12 -11.05
C PRO A 309 -21.27 22.71 -10.46
N LYS A 310 -20.78 21.76 -11.25
CA LYS A 310 -20.54 20.38 -10.83
C LYS A 310 -19.06 20.04 -11.01
N TRP A 311 -18.47 19.43 -9.99
CA TRP A 311 -17.11 18.91 -10.11
C TRP A 311 -17.13 17.59 -10.87
N GLU A 312 -16.19 17.46 -11.81
CA GLU A 312 -15.83 16.24 -12.51
C GLU A 312 -14.36 15.91 -12.23
N CYS A 313 -13.95 14.67 -12.55
CA CYS A 313 -12.60 14.20 -12.32
C CYS A 313 -12.09 13.42 -13.52
N GLU A 314 -10.84 13.64 -13.87
CA GLU A 314 -10.07 12.79 -14.78
C GLU A 314 -8.85 12.27 -14.04
N VAL A 315 -8.77 10.93 -13.90
CA VAL A 315 -7.55 10.26 -13.46
C VAL A 315 -6.65 10.10 -14.68
N ILE A 316 -5.44 10.67 -14.62
CA ILE A 316 -4.49 10.69 -15.73
C ILE A 316 -3.50 9.54 -15.54
N PRO A 317 -3.46 8.53 -16.45
CA PRO A 317 -2.45 7.48 -16.40
C PRO A 317 -1.04 8.02 -16.61
N ALA A 318 -0.04 7.39 -15.98
CA ALA A 318 1.36 7.77 -16.15
C ALA A 318 1.79 7.71 -17.61
N TYR A 319 1.41 6.65 -18.34
CA TYR A 319 1.68 6.54 -19.79
C TYR A 319 1.22 7.77 -20.58
N CYS A 320 -0.02 8.22 -20.34
CA CYS A 320 -0.61 9.37 -21.02
C CYS A 320 0.17 10.65 -20.72
N ALA A 321 0.50 10.89 -19.44
CA ALA A 321 1.26 12.07 -19.02
C ALA A 321 2.68 12.14 -19.61
N HIS A 322 3.25 11.01 -20.04
CA HIS A 322 4.56 10.95 -20.70
C HIS A 322 4.48 11.04 -22.23
N GLN A 323 3.28 11.13 -22.81
CA GLN A 323 3.16 11.33 -24.25
C GLN A 323 3.59 12.75 -24.63
N PRO A 324 4.28 12.93 -25.77
CA PRO A 324 4.57 14.26 -26.30
C PRO A 324 3.30 15.09 -26.45
N ASN A 325 3.36 16.37 -26.08
CA ASN A 325 2.24 17.31 -26.17
C ASN A 325 0.96 16.81 -25.47
N PHE A 326 1.11 16.08 -24.36
CA PHE A 326 -0.03 15.56 -23.61
C PHE A 326 -0.94 16.70 -23.12
N ILE A 327 -2.23 16.56 -23.45
CA ILE A 327 -3.32 17.41 -22.95
C ILE A 327 -4.38 16.49 -22.33
N PRO A 328 -4.79 16.70 -21.07
CA PRO A 328 -5.89 15.97 -20.44
C PRO A 328 -7.17 16.00 -21.28
N GLN A 329 -7.92 14.91 -21.28
CA GLN A 329 -9.13 14.77 -22.08
C GLN A 329 -10.19 15.81 -21.71
N TRP A 330 -10.31 16.16 -20.43
CA TRP A 330 -11.23 17.18 -19.96
C TRP A 330 -10.96 18.55 -20.57
N ARG A 331 -9.68 18.90 -20.80
CA ARG A 331 -9.32 20.17 -21.46
C ARG A 331 -9.68 20.19 -22.94
N LYS A 332 -9.65 19.03 -23.59
CA LYS A 332 -10.08 18.90 -25.00
C LYS A 332 -11.60 18.99 -25.11
N LYS A 333 -12.31 18.29 -24.22
CA LYS A 333 -13.78 18.24 -24.21
C LYS A 333 -14.43 19.53 -23.70
N TYR A 334 -13.82 20.17 -22.70
CA TYR A 334 -14.33 21.38 -22.06
C TYR A 334 -13.22 22.44 -21.93
N PRO A 335 -12.83 23.13 -23.02
CA PRO A 335 -11.74 24.10 -23.00
C PRO A 335 -11.95 25.26 -22.01
N ALA A 336 -13.20 25.66 -21.79
CA ALA A 336 -13.58 26.72 -20.85
C ALA A 336 -13.76 26.23 -19.39
N ALA A 337 -13.57 24.93 -19.11
CA ALA A 337 -13.71 24.40 -17.76
C ALA A 337 -12.60 24.92 -16.84
N LYS A 338 -12.97 25.18 -15.58
CA LYS A 338 -12.03 25.63 -14.56
C LYS A 338 -11.39 24.43 -13.88
N LEU A 339 -10.05 24.37 -13.84
CA LEU A 339 -9.35 23.43 -12.97
C LEU A 339 -9.59 23.85 -11.51
N VAL A 340 -10.20 22.97 -10.71
CA VAL A 340 -10.44 23.19 -9.28
C VAL A 340 -9.18 22.87 -8.50
N MET A 341 -8.64 21.66 -8.70
CA MET A 341 -7.37 21.24 -8.10
C MET A 341 -6.78 20.05 -8.85
N ARG A 342 -5.46 19.88 -8.75
CA ARG A 342 -4.73 18.68 -9.16
C ARG A 342 -4.21 17.97 -7.91
N LEU A 343 -4.43 16.67 -7.85
CA LEU A 343 -4.04 15.81 -6.74
C LEU A 343 -3.07 14.72 -7.20
N PHE A 344 -1.94 14.62 -6.52
CA PHE A 344 -0.95 13.55 -6.64
C PHE A 344 -1.08 12.57 -5.47
N GLN A 345 -0.43 11.41 -5.59
CA GLN A 345 -0.38 10.46 -4.48
C GLN A 345 0.30 11.12 -3.27
N ASN A 346 -0.24 10.84 -2.07
CA ASN A 346 0.15 11.46 -0.80
C ASN A 346 -0.11 12.97 -0.68
N ASP A 347 -0.79 13.61 -1.64
CA ASP A 347 -1.26 14.98 -1.41
C ASP A 347 -2.20 15.03 -0.21
N MET A 348 -1.99 16.06 0.62
CA MET A 348 -2.84 16.33 1.76
C MET A 348 -4.06 17.15 1.33
N VAL A 349 -5.22 16.72 1.78
CA VAL A 349 -6.50 17.39 1.59
C VAL A 349 -7.17 17.58 2.92
N ALA A 350 -8.07 18.55 2.96
CA ALA A 350 -8.99 18.70 4.05
C ALA A 350 -10.42 18.73 3.50
N TYR A 351 -11.39 18.26 4.27
CA TYR A 351 -12.81 18.37 3.94
C TYR A 351 -13.65 18.55 5.21
N GLU A 352 -14.90 18.96 5.06
CA GLU A 352 -15.86 19.15 6.15
C GLU A 352 -16.71 17.88 6.33
N GLU A 353 -16.80 17.36 7.55
CA GLU A 353 -17.66 16.22 7.90
C GLU A 353 -18.18 16.42 9.32
N ASN A 354 -19.50 16.33 9.52
CA ASN A 354 -20.17 16.54 10.80
C ASN A 354 -19.81 17.86 11.51
N GLY A 355 -19.58 18.93 10.73
CA GLY A 355 -19.18 20.25 11.27
C GLY A 355 -17.70 20.38 11.61
N GLU A 356 -16.91 19.31 11.44
CA GLU A 356 -15.48 19.30 11.74
C GLU A 356 -14.62 19.30 10.47
N THR A 357 -13.40 19.83 10.57
CA THR A 357 -12.39 19.69 9.51
C THR A 357 -11.68 18.36 9.67
N VAL A 358 -11.80 17.50 8.66
CA VAL A 358 -11.04 16.24 8.57
C VAL A 358 -9.84 16.43 7.66
N TYR A 359 -8.67 16.00 8.12
CA TYR A 359 -7.44 15.93 7.33
C TYR A 359 -7.25 14.51 6.77
N ALA A 360 -6.89 14.44 5.50
CA ALA A 360 -6.69 13.18 4.80
C ALA A 360 -5.58 13.31 3.76
N ARG A 361 -5.06 12.17 3.31
CA ARG A 361 -4.13 12.06 2.19
C ARG A 361 -4.75 11.27 1.04
N VAL A 362 -4.32 11.58 -0.18
CA VAL A 362 -4.61 10.76 -1.36
C VAL A 362 -3.88 9.42 -1.24
N GLU A 363 -4.63 8.31 -1.28
CA GLU A 363 -4.08 6.95 -1.18
C GLU A 363 -3.81 6.36 -2.56
N TYR A 364 -4.86 6.27 -3.39
CA TYR A 364 -4.80 5.75 -4.75
C TYR A 364 -5.88 6.38 -5.64
N PHE A 365 -5.73 6.21 -6.95
CA PHE A 365 -6.68 6.66 -7.95
C PHE A 365 -7.36 5.47 -8.63
N SER A 366 -8.66 5.57 -8.87
CA SER A 366 -9.43 4.54 -9.57
C SER A 366 -9.80 5.05 -10.97
N SER A 367 -9.01 4.64 -11.98
CA SER A 367 -9.14 5.15 -13.35
C SER A 367 -10.42 4.68 -14.04
N SER A 368 -10.96 3.51 -13.67
CA SER A 368 -12.18 2.96 -14.28
C SER A 368 -13.45 3.74 -13.96
N ASN A 369 -13.47 4.50 -12.87
CA ASN A 369 -14.65 5.25 -12.43
C ASN A 369 -14.32 6.72 -12.06
N ASN A 370 -13.11 7.18 -12.35
CA ASN A 370 -12.59 8.50 -12.00
C ASN A 370 -12.81 8.90 -10.53
N LYS A 371 -12.69 7.95 -9.60
CA LYS A 371 -12.75 8.20 -8.16
C LYS A 371 -11.36 8.27 -7.55
N ILE A 372 -11.27 8.96 -6.42
CA ILE A 372 -10.03 9.14 -5.67
C ILE A 372 -10.22 8.58 -4.28
N ALA A 373 -9.30 7.72 -3.84
CA ALA A 373 -9.30 7.17 -2.50
C ALA A 373 -8.54 8.07 -1.54
N PHE A 374 -9.14 8.29 -0.37
CA PHE A 374 -8.56 9.12 0.68
C PHE A 374 -8.45 8.32 1.98
N LEU A 375 -7.35 8.50 2.69
CA LEU A 375 -7.15 8.00 4.04
C LEU A 375 -6.99 9.16 5.01
N LYS A 376 -7.56 9.01 6.21
CA LYS A 376 -7.22 9.92 7.31
C LYS A 376 -5.70 9.96 7.48
N ASP A 377 -5.15 11.14 7.69
CA ASP A 377 -3.69 11.37 7.76
C ASP A 377 -2.99 10.50 8.81
N THR A 378 -3.68 10.20 9.91
CA THR A 378 -3.19 9.34 10.98
C THR A 378 -3.10 7.86 10.57
N ILE A 379 -3.82 7.40 9.54
CA ILE A 379 -3.84 5.99 9.16
C ILE A 379 -2.63 5.64 8.28
N ALA A 380 -1.81 4.70 8.76
CA ALA A 380 -0.69 4.12 8.03
C ALA A 380 -1.18 3.18 6.92
N LYS A 381 -2.10 2.27 7.26
CA LYS A 381 -2.68 1.27 6.35
C LYS A 381 -4.08 0.86 6.81
N LEU A 382 -4.99 0.60 5.88
CA LEU A 382 -6.32 0.08 6.19
C LEU A 382 -6.27 -1.36 6.73
N LYS A 383 -7.12 -1.66 7.71
CA LYS A 383 -7.35 -3.04 8.22
C LYS A 383 -8.07 -3.91 7.18
N ASP A 384 -8.97 -3.32 6.38
CA ASP A 384 -9.82 -4.04 5.42
C ASP A 384 -9.92 -3.33 4.06
N LYS A 385 -10.47 -4.02 3.05
CA LYS A 385 -10.85 -3.45 1.74
C LYS A 385 -12.07 -2.51 1.85
N GLN A 386 -12.07 -1.58 2.78
CA GLN A 386 -13.08 -0.54 2.83
C GLN A 386 -12.96 0.33 1.57
N ASN A 387 -14.11 0.63 0.94
CA ASN A 387 -14.13 1.49 -0.22
C ASN A 387 -13.93 2.96 0.21
N THR A 388 -12.67 3.39 0.21
CA THR A 388 -12.24 4.76 0.46
C THR A 388 -12.34 5.66 -0.77
N ALA A 389 -12.71 5.11 -1.93
CA ALA A 389 -12.86 5.87 -3.17
C ALA A 389 -14.08 6.80 -3.11
N ARG A 390 -13.86 8.08 -3.36
CA ARG A 390 -14.87 9.14 -3.33
C ARG A 390 -15.09 9.73 -4.71
N SER A 391 -16.35 10.07 -4.99
CA SER A 391 -16.74 10.72 -6.24
C SER A 391 -16.49 12.24 -6.17
N PRO A 392 -16.36 12.91 -7.31
CA PRO A 392 -16.23 14.38 -7.35
C PRO A 392 -17.38 15.10 -6.65
N LYS A 393 -18.62 14.57 -6.78
CA LYS A 393 -19.80 15.07 -6.06
C LYS A 393 -19.60 15.03 -4.54
N TRP A 394 -19.06 13.94 -4.00
CA TRP A 394 -18.78 13.80 -2.57
C TRP A 394 -17.74 14.84 -2.11
N MET A 395 -16.68 15.05 -2.91
CA MET A 395 -15.63 16.03 -2.62
C MET A 395 -16.18 17.46 -2.62
N GLN A 396 -17.03 17.79 -3.58
CA GLN A 396 -17.65 19.10 -3.71
C GLN A 396 -18.60 19.39 -2.54
N GLN A 397 -19.46 18.44 -2.18
CA GLN A 397 -20.42 18.58 -1.07
C GLN A 397 -19.74 18.83 0.29
N ARG A 398 -18.53 18.31 0.48
CA ARG A 398 -17.73 18.45 1.70
C ARG A 398 -16.68 19.56 1.61
N ARG A 399 -16.79 20.46 0.61
CA ARG A 399 -15.86 21.57 0.38
C ARG A 399 -14.39 21.12 0.45
N MET A 400 -14.09 19.98 -0.16
CA MET A 400 -12.74 19.45 -0.16
C MET A 400 -11.77 20.43 -0.80
N ARG A 401 -10.58 20.58 -0.22
CA ARG A 401 -9.50 21.41 -0.76
C ARG A 401 -8.15 20.78 -0.47
N ARG A 402 -7.21 21.01 -1.36
CA ARG A 402 -5.80 20.68 -1.12
C ARG A 402 -5.25 21.60 -0.02
N ILE A 403 -4.50 21.02 0.90
CA ILE A 403 -3.78 21.73 1.96
C ILE A 403 -2.29 21.45 1.84
N ALA A 404 -1.46 22.31 2.42
CA ALA A 404 -0.05 22.00 2.62
C ALA A 404 0.19 21.70 4.09
N VAL A 405 0.95 20.65 4.36
CA VAL A 405 1.40 20.29 5.71
C VAL A 405 2.93 20.30 5.67
N ASP A 406 3.55 21.10 6.53
CA ASP A 406 5.01 21.12 6.62
C ASP A 406 5.55 19.90 7.37
N MET A 407 6.88 19.74 7.40
CA MET A 407 7.53 18.59 8.04
C MET A 407 7.25 18.46 9.54
N LEU A 408 6.73 19.51 10.19
CA LEU A 408 6.36 19.54 11.61
C LEU A 408 4.86 19.31 11.84
N GLY A 409 4.08 19.07 10.78
CA GLY A 409 2.64 18.87 10.88
C GLY A 409 1.83 20.17 10.90
N ARG A 410 2.43 21.33 10.59
CA ARG A 410 1.69 22.60 10.58
C ARG A 410 0.90 22.73 9.29
N VAL A 411 -0.41 22.96 9.44
CA VAL A 411 -1.34 23.00 8.30
C VAL A 411 -1.47 24.43 7.76
N LYS A 412 -1.29 24.56 6.44
CA LYS A 412 -1.69 25.74 5.66
C LYS A 412 -2.94 25.39 4.85
N ASP A 413 -4.08 25.81 5.37
CA ASP A 413 -5.40 25.58 4.78
C ASP A 413 -5.91 26.85 4.09
N PRO A 414 -6.20 26.82 2.78
CA PRO A 414 -6.65 28.02 2.06
C PRO A 414 -8.03 28.54 2.51
N LEU A 415 -8.87 27.71 3.14
CA LEU A 415 -10.15 28.15 3.71
C LEU A 415 -9.95 28.96 5.00
N LYS A 416 -8.94 28.60 5.79
CA LYS A 416 -8.56 29.29 7.01
C LYS A 416 -7.54 30.36 6.66
N LYS A 417 -7.98 31.47 6.04
CA LYS A 417 -7.10 32.64 5.91
C LYS A 417 -6.55 32.96 7.30
N ARG A 418 -5.22 33.14 7.39
CA ARG A 418 -4.58 33.71 8.59
C ARG A 418 -5.35 35.00 8.92
N ASN A 419 -6.02 35.04 10.08
CA ASN A 419 -6.15 36.31 10.77
C ASN A 419 -4.71 36.75 11.00
N ARG A 420 -4.26 37.70 10.18
CA ARG A 420 -2.95 38.32 10.31
C ARG A 420 -2.98 39.25 11.49
#